data_AF-A0A8J6I4P7-F1
#
_entry.id   AF-A0A8J6I4P7-F1
#
_cell.length_a   1.000
_cell.length_b   1.000
_cell.length_c   1.000
_cell.angle_alpha   90.00
_cell.angle_beta   90.00
_cell.angle_gamma   90.00
#
_symmetry.space_group_name_H-M   'P 1'
#
loop_
_entity.id
_entity.type
_entity.pdbx_description
1 polymer ?
#
loop_
_entity_poly.entity_id
_entity_poly.type
_entity_poly.pdbx_seq_one_letter_code
_entity_poly.pdbx_strand_id
1 'polypeptide(L)'
;MYAVEMFFSEEIEDYVRQIWYSLAEENLDSSLISIKEIKPHITLATYESLQLESFKKQFISFIEKFEPIDVNFVTLGTFPATGACFLIPTMTEEL
;
A
#
# COMPACT_ATOMS: atom_id res chain seq x y z
N MET A 1 -12.48 11.70 -4.36
CA MET A 1 -11.98 10.41 -3.85
C MET A 1 -10.85 10.67 -2.86
N TYR A 2 -10.92 10.04 -1.70
CA TYR A 2 -9.90 10.02 -0.66
C TYR A 2 -9.52 8.57 -0.37
N ALA A 3 -8.29 8.32 0.05
CA ALA A 3 -7.83 7.03 0.52
C ALA A 3 -7.14 7.18 1.88
N VAL A 4 -7.23 6.14 2.70
CA VAL A 4 -6.39 5.96 3.88
C VAL A 4 -5.35 4.92 3.51
N GLU A 5 -4.09 5.31 3.62
CA GLU A 5 -2.95 4.50 3.21
C GLU A 5 -2.05 4.25 4.41
N MET A 6 -1.59 3.01 4.54
CA MET A 6 -0.53 2.62 5.46
C MET A 6 0.78 2.55 4.69
N PHE A 7 1.77 3.30 5.13
CA PHE A 7 3.11 3.29 4.55
C PHE A 7 4.04 2.36 5.33
N PHE A 8 4.99 1.78 4.61
CA PHE A 8 5.98 0.91 5.20
C PHE A 8 7.13 1.69 5.86
N SER A 9 7.88 1.01 6.71
CA SER A 9 9.22 1.47 7.09
C SER A 9 10.12 1.56 5.84
N GLU A 10 11.19 2.34 5.93
CA GLU A 10 12.15 2.52 4.83
C GLU A 10 12.71 1.18 4.32
N GLU A 11 13.04 0.26 5.24
CA GLU A 11 13.55 -1.08 4.92
C GLU A 11 12.56 -1.89 4.05
N ILE A 12 11.29 -1.95 4.46
CA ILE A 12 10.27 -2.69 3.71
C ILE A 12 9.93 -1.95 2.41
N GLU A 13 9.90 -0.61 2.41
CA GLU A 13 9.69 0.19 1.19
C GLU A 13 10.75 -0.15 0.14
N ASP A 14 12.02 -0.16 0.51
CA ASP A 14 13.13 -0.49 -0.38
C ASP A 14 13.03 -1.93 -0.91
N TYR A 15 12.68 -2.88 -0.06
CA TYR A 15 12.49 -4.27 -0.47
C TYR A 15 11.34 -4.42 -1.49
N VAL A 16 10.20 -3.75 -1.26
CA VAL A 16 9.08 -3.77 -2.20
C VAL A 16 9.46 -3.10 -3.53
N ARG A 17 10.24 -2.01 -3.48
CA ARG A 17 10.77 -1.38 -4.71
C ARG A 17 11.69 -2.32 -5.49
N GLN A 18 12.52 -3.10 -4.83
CA GLN A 18 13.34 -4.13 -5.50
C GLN A 18 12.47 -5.15 -6.23
N ILE A 19 11.37 -5.61 -5.61
CA ILE A 19 10.41 -6.51 -6.28
C ILE A 19 9.83 -5.84 -7.54
N TRP A 20 9.44 -4.56 -7.46
CA TRP A 20 8.93 -3.84 -8.64
C TRP A 20 9.96 -3.76 -9.77
N TYR A 21 11.23 -3.49 -9.46
CA TYR A 21 12.28 -3.48 -10.47
C TYR A 21 12.50 -4.86 -11.08
N SER A 22 12.54 -5.93 -10.27
CA SER A 22 12.66 -7.30 -10.78
C SER A 22 11.48 -7.70 -11.69
N LEU A 23 10.25 -7.31 -11.34
CA LEU A 23 9.08 -7.54 -12.20
C LEU A 23 9.20 -6.80 -13.54
N ALA A 24 9.77 -5.59 -13.54
CA ALA A 24 9.97 -4.83 -14.76
C ALA A 24 11.08 -5.43 -15.64
N GLU A 25 12.19 -5.87 -15.04
CA GLU A 25 13.30 -6.54 -15.74
C GLU A 25 12.85 -7.84 -16.42
N GLU A 26 11.98 -8.60 -15.78
CA GLU A 26 11.39 -9.84 -16.32
C GLU A 26 10.22 -9.60 -17.29
N ASN A 27 9.92 -8.34 -17.64
CA ASN A 27 8.81 -7.93 -18.50
C ASN A 27 7.42 -8.41 -18.00
N LEU A 28 7.24 -8.53 -16.68
CA LEU A 28 5.99 -8.95 -16.05
C LEU A 28 5.10 -7.75 -15.71
N ASP A 29 5.66 -6.72 -15.06
CA ASP A 29 4.94 -5.50 -14.72
C ASP A 29 5.92 -4.33 -14.51
N SER A 30 5.64 -3.19 -15.15
CA SER A 30 6.37 -1.93 -14.99
C SER A 30 5.46 -0.74 -14.65
N SER A 31 4.18 -1.00 -14.38
CA SER A 31 3.17 0.03 -14.15
C SER A 31 3.55 0.91 -12.94
N LEU A 32 3.94 0.30 -11.83
CA LEU A 32 4.24 1.01 -10.58
C LEU A 32 5.56 1.79 -10.63
N ILE A 33 6.58 1.35 -11.37
CA ILE A 33 7.85 2.12 -11.49
C ILE A 33 7.70 3.38 -12.35
N SER A 34 6.68 3.42 -13.22
CA SER A 34 6.44 4.54 -14.13
C SER A 34 5.70 5.72 -13.50
N ILE A 35 5.07 5.50 -12.33
CA ILE A 35 4.27 6.51 -11.65
C ILE A 35 5.18 7.35 -10.75
N LYS A 36 5.31 8.64 -11.08
CA LYS A 36 6.11 9.57 -10.29
C LYS A 36 5.57 9.69 -8.86
N GLU A 37 6.47 9.67 -7.88
CA GLU A 37 6.18 9.84 -6.44
C GLU A 37 5.32 8.74 -5.80
N ILE A 38 5.02 7.64 -6.51
CA ILE A 38 4.34 6.52 -5.88
C ILE A 38 5.25 5.86 -4.85
N LYS A 39 4.68 5.62 -3.68
CA LYS A 39 5.30 4.84 -2.61
C LYS A 39 4.57 3.52 -2.45
N PRO A 40 5.28 2.41 -2.24
CA PRO A 40 4.69 1.19 -1.71
C PRO A 40 3.81 1.49 -0.48
N HIS A 41 2.55 1.03 -0.51
CA HIS A 41 1.59 1.23 0.56
C HIS A 41 0.53 0.13 0.55
N ILE A 42 -0.24 0.05 1.65
CA ILE A 42 -1.49 -0.71 1.73
C ILE A 42 -2.64 0.29 1.77
N THR A 43 -3.58 0.20 0.83
CA THR A 43 -4.83 0.97 0.92
C THR A 43 -5.76 0.31 1.93
N LEU A 44 -6.07 1.00 3.03
CA LEU A 44 -6.95 0.50 4.09
C LEU A 44 -8.43 0.83 3.83
N ALA A 45 -8.69 2.01 3.25
CA ALA A 45 -10.05 2.44 2.95
C ALA A 45 -10.06 3.48 1.82
N THR A 46 -11.14 3.49 1.03
CA THR A 46 -11.40 4.49 -0.01
C THR A 46 -12.76 5.14 0.21
N TYR A 47 -12.83 6.46 0.00
CA TYR A 47 -14.03 7.25 0.19
C TYR A 47 -14.31 8.10 -1.05
N GLU A 48 -15.51 8.02 -1.60
CA GLU A 48 -15.93 8.91 -2.69
C GLU A 48 -16.10 10.36 -2.21
N SER A 49 -16.68 10.50 -1.01
CA SER A 49 -16.91 11.78 -0.33
C SER A 49 -16.59 11.64 1.15
N LEU A 50 -15.99 12.69 1.72
CA LEU A 50 -15.52 12.71 3.10
C LEU A 50 -15.68 14.12 3.69
N GLN A 51 -16.24 14.23 4.91
CA GLN A 51 -16.20 15.48 5.67
C GLN A 51 -14.80 15.68 6.24
N LEU A 52 -13.92 16.27 5.42
CA LEU A 52 -12.47 16.25 5.63
C LEU A 52 -12.02 16.76 7.01
N GLU A 53 -12.59 17.87 7.51
CA GLU A 53 -12.16 18.44 8.79
C GLU A 53 -12.57 17.57 9.99
N SER A 54 -13.77 16.98 9.95
CA SER A 54 -14.21 16.03 10.97
C SER A 54 -13.39 14.74 10.95
N PHE A 55 -13.11 14.24 9.74
CA PHE A 55 -12.29 13.05 9.55
C PHE A 55 -10.86 13.27 10.06
N LYS A 56 -10.19 14.36 9.67
CA LYS A 56 -8.83 14.68 10.12
C LYS A 56 -8.73 14.69 11.64
N LYS A 57 -9.69 15.31 12.33
CA LYS A 57 -9.71 15.36 13.80
C LYS A 57 -9.79 13.96 14.41
N GLN A 58 -10.67 13.11 13.90
CA GLN A 58 -10.83 11.73 14.38
C GLN A 58 -9.60 10.88 14.04
N PHE A 59 -9.06 11.04 12.83
CA PHE A 59 -7.90 10.30 12.34
C PHE A 59 -6.65 10.60 13.16
N ILE A 60 -6.41 11.86 13.53
CA ILE A 60 -5.30 12.24 14.42
C ILE A 60 -5.44 11.54 15.78
N SER A 61 -6.62 11.59 16.41
CA SER A 61 -6.85 10.92 17.69
C SER A 61 -6.76 9.39 17.62
N PHE A 62 -7.00 8.80 16.44
CA PHE A 62 -6.81 7.38 16.19
C PHE A 62 -5.32 7.05 16.06
N ILE A 63 -4.58 7.78 15.21
CA ILE A 63 -3.18 7.47 14.91
C ILE A 63 -2.26 7.68 16.11
N GLU A 64 -2.60 8.61 17.03
CA GLU A 64 -1.87 8.80 18.30
C GLU A 64 -1.87 7.56 19.21
N LYS A 65 -2.78 6.61 18.98
CA LYS A 65 -2.91 5.36 19.74
C LYS A 65 -2.60 4.13 18.90
N PHE A 66 -2.34 4.33 17.61
CA PHE A 66 -2.09 3.25 16.67
C PHE A 66 -0.60 2.90 16.73
N GLU A 67 -0.29 1.68 17.16
CA GLU A 67 1.07 1.18 17.14
C GLU A 67 1.41 0.66 15.73
N PRO A 68 2.68 0.78 15.29
CA PRO A 68 3.14 0.09 14.08
C PRO A 68 2.84 -1.40 14.16
N ILE A 69 2.42 -1.98 13.04
CA ILE A 69 2.07 -3.39 12.94
C ILE A 69 3.08 -4.11 12.05
N ASP A 70 3.35 -5.38 12.38
CA ASP A 70 4.12 -6.25 11.51
C ASP A 70 3.25 -6.71 10.33
N VAL A 71 3.83 -6.72 9.13
CA VAL A 71 3.15 -7.17 7.91
C VAL A 71 3.96 -8.25 7.23
N ASN A 72 3.29 -9.29 6.73
CA ASN A 72 3.91 -10.40 6.02
C ASN A 72 3.28 -10.58 4.65
N PHE A 73 4.10 -10.68 3.61
CA PHE A 73 3.67 -10.94 2.25
C PHE A 73 4.18 -12.31 1.81
N VAL A 74 3.27 -13.26 1.59
CA VAL A 74 3.61 -14.62 1.15
C VAL A 74 3.07 -14.92 -0.25
N THR A 75 2.41 -13.95 -0.88
CA THR A 75 1.78 -14.15 -2.19
C THR A 75 1.93 -12.90 -3.06
N LEU A 76 2.31 -13.13 -4.31
CA LEU A 76 2.23 -12.16 -5.40
C LEU A 76 0.99 -12.49 -6.24
N GLY A 77 0.07 -11.54 -6.34
CA GLY A 77 -1.11 -11.61 -7.19
C GLY A 77 -0.94 -10.79 -8.48
N THR A 78 -1.78 -11.06 -9.48
CA THR A 78 -1.90 -10.23 -10.68
C THR A 78 -3.36 -10.00 -11.01
N PHE A 79 -3.68 -8.81 -11.50
CA PHE A 79 -4.98 -8.52 -12.09
C PHE A 79 -5.00 -8.98 -13.55
N PRO A 80 -5.77 -10.01 -13.94
CA PRO A 80 -5.67 -10.60 -15.28
C PRO A 80 -5.99 -9.61 -16.42
N ALA A 81 -6.82 -8.60 -16.15
CA ALA A 81 -7.22 -7.62 -17.14
C ALA A 81 -6.13 -6.59 -17.46
N THR A 82 -5.24 -6.28 -16.51
CA THR A 82 -4.22 -5.24 -16.66
C THR A 82 -2.79 -5.78 -16.62
N GLY A 83 -2.59 -7.00 -16.11
CA GLY A 83 -1.29 -7.57 -15.81
C GLY A 83 -0.64 -6.99 -14.55
N ALA A 84 -1.26 -5.98 -13.92
CA ALA A 84 -0.69 -5.31 -12.75
C ALA A 84 -0.51 -6.30 -11.59
N CYS A 85 0.70 -6.34 -11.06
CA CYS A 85 1.12 -7.24 -9.99
C CYS A 85 1.05 -6.52 -8.64
N PHE A 86 0.66 -7.24 -7.61
CA PHE A 86 0.53 -6.70 -6.26
C PHE A 86 0.87 -7.75 -5.20
N LEU A 87 1.43 -7.30 -4.09
CA LEU A 87 1.68 -8.16 -2.94
C LEU A 87 0.41 -8.27 -2.11
N ILE A 88 0.08 -9.49 -1.68
CA ILE A 88 -1.08 -9.75 -0.83
C ILE A 88 -0.59 -9.87 0.61
N PRO A 89 -1.01 -8.97 1.52
CA PRO A 89 -0.66 -9.10 2.92
C PRO A 89 -1.36 -10.31 3.54
N THR A 90 -0.69 -10.96 4.47
CA THR A 90 -1.30 -11.96 5.34
C THR A 90 -2.17 -11.24 6.35
N MET A 91 -3.47 -11.50 6.36
CA MET A 91 -4.40 -10.88 7.31
C MET A 91 -4.08 -11.32 8.74
N THR A 92 -3.95 -10.35 9.64
CA THR A 92 -3.79 -10.56 11.08
C THR A 92 -4.97 -9.91 11.82
N GLU A 93 -4.99 -9.92 13.15
CA GLU A 93 -6.04 -9.20 13.89
C GLU A 93 -5.79 -7.67 13.88
N GLU A 94 -4.53 -7.28 13.72
CA GLU A 94 -4.08 -5.88 13.71
C GLU A 94 -4.23 -5.19 12.35
N LEU A 95 -4.29 -5.96 11.26
CA LEU A 95 -4.46 -5.50 9.87
C LEU A 95 -5.90 -5.72 9.37
#